data_AF-A0A6H3NQJ6-F1
#
_entry.id   AF-A0A6H3NQJ6-F1
#
_cell.length_a   1.000
_cell.length_b   1.000
_cell.length_c   1.000
_cell.angle_alpha   90.00
_cell.angle_beta   90.00
_cell.angle_gamma   90.00
#
_symmetry.space_group_name_H-M   'P 1'
#
loop_
_entity.id
_entity.type
_entity.pdbx_description
1 polymer ?
#
loop_
_entity_poly.entity_id
_entity_poly.type
_entity_poly.pdbx_seq_one_letter_code
_entity_poly.pdbx_strand_id
1 'polypeptide(L)' 'MISLSSILAVLFLILGLILSLYGVWTWSDPIYEKSLGWNLNLIWGGVVFSVGVLFGIGNRIFARFPKEPNP' A
#
# COMPACT_ATOMS: atom_id res chain seq x y z
N MET A 1 2.98 -21.69 -5.14
CA MET A 1 3.02 -20.64 -6.17
C MET A 1 2.74 -19.33 -5.48
N ILE A 2 3.58 -18.30 -5.66
CA ILE A 2 3.33 -16.98 -5.10
C ILE A 2 2.19 -16.36 -5.92
N SER A 3 1.12 -15.91 -5.25
CA SER A 3 0.00 -15.26 -5.93
C SER A 3 0.37 -13.84 -6.34
N LEU A 4 -0.12 -13.38 -7.49
CA LEU A 4 0.05 -11.99 -7.93
C LEU A 4 -0.48 -11.01 -6.87
N SER A 5 -1.60 -11.33 -6.22
CA SER A 5 -2.15 -10.54 -5.11
C SER A 5 -1.17 -10.41 -3.94
N SER A 6 -0.46 -11.47 -3.57
CA SER A 6 0.55 -11.42 -2.50
C SER A 6 1.78 -10.58 -2.88
N ILE A 7 2.19 -10.60 -4.15
CA ILE A 7 3.29 -9.75 -4.64
C ILE A 7 2.88 -8.28 -4.57
N LEU A 8 1.71 -7.95 -5.10
CA LEU A 8 1.17 -6.58 -5.09
C LEU A 8 0.97 -6.06 -3.67
N ALA A 9 0.49 -6.90 -2.74
CA ALA A 9 0.36 -6.54 -1.34
C ALA A 9 1.70 -6.06 -0.75
N VAL A 10 2.77 -6.84 -0.95
CA VAL A 10 4.09 -6.49 -0.42
C VAL A 10 4.65 -5.23 -1.07
N LEU A 11 4.52 -5.09 -2.40
CA LEU A 11 5.01 -3.91 -3.12
C LEU A 11 4.32 -2.63 -2.66
N PHE A 12 2.99 -2.65 -2.52
CA PHE A 12 2.24 -1.48 -2.05
C PHE A 12 2.50 -1.17 -0.58
N LEU A 13 2.65 -2.19 0.27
CA LEU A 13 3.01 -1.96 1.68
C LEU A 13 4.38 -1.32 1.82
N ILE A 14 5.38 -1.80 1.07
CA ILE A 14 6.75 -1.24 1.11
C ILE A 14 6.74 0.19 0.56
N LEU A 15 6.15 0.41 -0.61
CA LEU A 15 6.11 1.74 -1.22
C LEU A 15 5.34 2.74 -0.34
N GLY A 16 4.17 2.36 0.16
CA GLY A 16 3.37 3.19 1.06
C GLY A 16 4.09 3.51 2.36
N LEU A 17 4.85 2.55 2.92
CA LEU A 17 5.68 2.77 4.10
C LEU A 17 6.82 3.75 3.82
N ILE A 18 7.55 3.58 2.71
CA ILE A 18 8.64 4.48 2.32
C ILE A 18 8.12 5.92 2.15
N LEU A 19 7.02 6.09 1.41
CA LEU A 19 6.39 7.40 1.22
C LEU A 19 5.93 8.02 2.54
N SER A 20 5.33 7.22 3.42
CA SER A 20 4.86 7.71 4.71
C SER A 20 6.03 8.14 5.60
N LEU A 21 7.09 7.32 5.71
CA LEU A 21 8.28 7.65 6.49
C LEU A 21 9.00 8.89 5.93
N TYR A 22 9.14 8.96 4.61
CA TYR A 22 9.73 10.12 3.95
C TYR A 22 8.88 11.37 4.17
N GLY A 23 7.56 11.26 4.11
CA GLY A 23 6.63 12.35 4.38
C GLY A 23 6.68 12.83 5.83
N VAL A 24 6.82 11.93 6.82
CA VAL A 24 7.07 12.31 8.22
C VAL A 24 8.40 13.05 8.34
N TRP A 25 9.46 12.56 7.72
CA TRP A 25 10.78 13.20 7.76
C TRP A 25 10.74 14.61 7.18
N THR A 26 10.05 14.78 6.06
CA THR A 26 10.02 16.04 5.30
C THR A 26 8.86 16.97 5.69
N TRP A 27 8.17 16.73 6.81
CA TRP A 27 6.91 17.41 7.17
C TRP A 27 6.91 18.93 7.02
N SER A 28 8.02 19.60 7.33
CA SER A 28 8.17 21.07 7.27
C SER A 28 9.03 21.56 6.10
N ASP A 29 9.29 20.70 5.12
CA ASP A 29 10.13 21.01 3.98
C ASP A 29 9.35 21.86 2.93
N PRO A 30 9.94 22.95 2.40
CA PRO A 30 9.35 23.77 1.34
C PRO A 30 8.89 23.01 0.08
N ILE A 31 9.26 21.74 -0.12
CA ILE A 31 8.80 20.94 -1.28
C ILE A 31 7.27 20.95 -1.41
N TYR A 32 6.54 21.06 -0.29
CA TYR A 32 5.09 21.00 -0.27
C TYR A 32 4.38 22.29 -0.64
N GLU A 33 5.10 23.40 -0.84
CA GLU A 33 4.49 24.65 -1.33
C GLU A 33 3.83 24.46 -2.70
N LYS A 34 4.41 23.60 -3.55
CA LYS A 34 3.84 23.23 -4.86
C LYS A 34 2.54 22.43 -4.74
N SER A 35 2.28 21.82 -3.59
CA SER A 35 1.05 21.11 -3.25
C SER A 35 0.19 21.86 -2.24
N LEU A 36 0.22 23.21 -2.25
CA LEU A 36 -0.58 24.06 -1.36
C LEU A 36 -0.32 23.81 0.14
N GLY A 37 0.90 23.39 0.48
CA GLY A 37 1.28 23.01 1.85
C GLY A 37 0.86 21.60 2.26
N TRP A 38 0.18 20.84 1.39
CA TRP A 38 -0.21 19.47 1.70
C TRP A 38 0.96 18.51 1.55
N ASN A 39 1.16 17.68 2.57
CA ASN A 39 2.17 16.62 2.57
C ASN A 39 1.73 15.46 1.68
N LEU A 40 2.04 15.58 0.38
CA LEU A 40 1.62 14.64 -0.65
C LEU A 40 2.17 13.22 -0.40
N ASN A 41 3.36 13.11 0.19
CA ASN A 41 4.00 11.84 0.54
C ASN A 41 3.21 11.07 1.61
N LEU A 42 2.69 11.76 2.63
CA LEU A 42 1.84 11.13 3.64
C LEU A 42 0.47 10.75 3.11
N ILE A 43 -0.16 11.62 2.34
CA ILE A 43 -1.50 11.37 1.79
C ILE A 43 -1.44 10.12 0.89
N TRP A 44 -0.57 10.13 -0.12
CA TRP A 44 -0.46 9.00 -1.04
C TRP A 44 0.21 7.79 -0.40
N GLY A 45 1.17 7.99 0.51
CA GLY A 45 1.75 6.92 1.32
C GLY A 45 0.67 6.13 2.07
N GLY A 46 -0.25 6.85 2.73
CA GLY A 46 -1.39 6.24 3.42
C GLY A 46 -2.35 5.51 2.48
N VAL A 47 -2.68 6.11 1.32
CA VAL A 47 -3.55 5.48 0.31
C VAL A 47 -2.92 4.19 -0.22
N VAL A 48 -1.67 4.24 -0.67
CA VAL A 48 -0.95 3.09 -1.24
C VAL A 48 -0.77 1.99 -0.18
N PHE A 49 -0.42 2.36 1.05
CA PHE A 49 -0.30 1.41 2.15
C PHE A 49 -1.63 0.70 2.43
N SER A 50 -2.74 1.45 2.48
CA SER A 50 -4.08 0.91 2.70
C SER A 50 -4.48 -0.08 1.61
N VAL A 51 -4.18 0.23 0.34
CA VAL A 51 -4.39 -0.71 -0.78
C VAL A 51 -3.56 -1.98 -0.59
N GLY A 52 -2.29 -1.87 -0.19
CA GLY A 52 -1.45 -3.02 0.12
C GLY A 52 -2.04 -3.92 1.22
N VAL A 53 -2.59 -3.32 2.29
CA VAL A 53 -3.30 -4.04 3.34
C VAL A 53 -4.52 -4.78 2.78
N LEU A 54 -5.34 -4.14 1.94
CA LEU A 54 -6.52 -4.76 1.34
C LEU A 54 -6.14 -5.97 0.47
N PHE A 55 -5.08 -5.86 -0.33
CA PHE A 55 -4.57 -7.00 -1.12
C PHE A 55 -4.08 -8.14 -0.22
N GLY A 56 -3.37 -7.82 0.88
CA GLY A 56 -2.91 -8.81 1.85
C GLY A 56 -4.06 -9.54 2.55
N ILE A 57 -5.10 -8.80 2.97
CA ILE A 57 -6.30 -9.37 3.58
C ILE A 57 -7.08 -10.20 2.57
N GLY A 58 -7.31 -9.68 1.37
CA GLY A 58 -7.99 -10.41 0.29
C GLY A 58 -7.29 -11.74 0.00
N ASN A 59 -5.98 -11.73 -0.20
CA ASN A 59 -5.21 -12.96 -0.43
C ASN A 59 -5.37 -13.98 0.71
N ARG A 60 -5.38 -13.54 1.97
CA ARG A 60 -5.59 -14.42 3.14
C ARG A 60 -7.00 -15.00 3.19
N ILE A 61 -8.00 -14.25 2.76
CA ILE A 61 -9.41 -14.70 2.71
C ILE A 61 -9.59 -15.71 1.56
N PHE A 62 -9.12 -15.37 0.35
CA PHE A 62 -9.25 -16.24 -0.83
C PHE A 62 -8.47 -17.56 -0.69
N ALA A 63 -7.32 -17.55 -0.01
CA ALA A 63 -6.57 -18.77 0.27
C ALA A 63 -7.32 -19.76 1.18
N ARG A 64 -8.39 -19.34 1.87
CA ARG A 64 -9.20 -20.19 2.75
C ARG A 64 -10.40 -20.83 2.06
N PHE A 65 -10.76 -20.40 0.85
CA PHE A 65 -11.86 -21.02 0.12
C PHE A 65 -11.36 -22.24 -0.67
N PRO A 66 -11.89 -23.46 -0.39
CA PRO A 66 -11.58 -24.63 -1.19
C PRO A 66 -12.02 -24.38 -2.63
N LYS A 67 -11.16 -24.67 -3.61
CA LYS A 67 -11.60 -24.72 -5.01
C LYS A 67 -12.57 -25.89 -5.14
N GLU A 68 -13.78 -25.63 -5.64
CA GLU A 68 -14.71 -26.71 -5.97
C GLU A 68 -14.02 -27.71 -6.93
N PRO A 69 -14.30 -29.01 -6.81
CA PRO A 69 -13.74 -30.00 -7.72
C PRO A 69 -14.13 -29.64 -9.15
N ASN A 70 -13.14 -29.59 -10.06
CA ASN A 70 -13.41 -29.43 -11.48
C ASN A 70 -14.23 -30.66 -11.95
N PRO A 71 -15.40 -30.49 -12.60
CA PRO A 71 -16.18 -31.62 -13.13
C PRO A 71 -15.43 -32.40 -14.21
#